data_AF-B6BKT3-F1
#
_entry.id   AF-B6BKT3-F1
#
_cell.length_a   1.000
_cell.length_b   1.000
_cell.length_c   1.000
_cell.angle_alpha   90.00
_cell.angle_beta   90.00
_cell.angle_gamma   90.00
#
_symmetry.space_group_name_H-M   'P 1'
#
loop_
_entity.id
_entity.type
_entity.pdbx_description
1 polymer ?
#
loop_
_entity_poly.entity_id
_entity_poly.type
_entity_poly.pdbx_seq_one_letter_code
_entity_poly.pdbx_strand_id
1 'polypeptide(L)'
;MRYDRIKLILEDDFTKLSSAKILLLGVGGVGSFCLDCLIRSGITDVTIVDYDTYDETNQNRQMWSEMHEGELKVEALKKHYPDIKIINTRIDEQWVWDFDFDEYDLVLDAIDDTKAKLALAQKCYKKLISSFGSAKRLDPTKIEVTDIWKTYGDKFGSKIRYELRKRGFNKKYRVVFSSEEAQVKAKGSFMGVTASFGLAMCAEAIKILTKKQ
;
A
#
# COMPACT_ATOMS: atom_id res chain seq x y z
N MET A 1 -8.41 -15.43 -21.87
CA MET A 1 -7.06 -15.04 -21.42
C MET A 1 -7.11 -14.50 -19.99
N ARG A 2 -5.95 -14.29 -19.35
CA ARG A 2 -5.79 -13.95 -17.91
C ARG A 2 -6.63 -12.76 -17.43
N TYR A 3 -6.84 -11.74 -18.27
CA TYR A 3 -7.46 -10.46 -17.90
C TYR A 3 -8.85 -10.20 -18.49
N ASP A 4 -9.50 -11.21 -19.09
CA ASP A 4 -10.73 -11.00 -19.86
C ASP A 4 -11.85 -10.36 -19.03
N ARG A 5 -12.01 -10.78 -17.77
CA ARG A 5 -13.10 -10.27 -16.91
C ARG A 5 -12.91 -8.80 -16.52
N ILE A 6 -11.69 -8.38 -16.20
CA ILE A 6 -11.45 -6.99 -15.83
C ILE A 6 -11.46 -6.07 -17.06
N LYS A 7 -11.08 -6.57 -18.25
CA LYS A 7 -11.24 -5.84 -19.51
C LYS A 7 -12.69 -5.47 -19.81
N LEU A 8 -13.66 -6.32 -19.46
CA LEU A 8 -15.08 -5.99 -19.59
C LEU A 8 -15.51 -4.84 -18.67
N ILE A 9 -14.86 -4.70 -17.52
CA ILE A 9 -15.14 -3.61 -16.56
C ILE A 9 -14.42 -2.34 -16.97
N LEU A 10 -13.19 -2.42 -17.48
CA LEU A 10 -12.34 -1.26 -17.76
C LEU A 10 -12.43 -0.74 -19.20
N GLU A 11 -12.86 -1.59 -20.15
CA GLU A 11 -12.96 -1.26 -21.57
C GLU A 11 -11.65 -0.63 -22.07
N ASP A 12 -11.70 0.55 -22.70
CA ASP A 12 -10.55 1.26 -23.26
C ASP A 12 -9.54 1.71 -22.20
N ASP A 13 -9.94 1.81 -20.92
CA ASP A 13 -9.03 2.20 -19.84
C ASP A 13 -8.08 1.04 -19.42
N PHE A 14 -8.34 -0.20 -19.86
CA PHE A 14 -7.44 -1.33 -19.56
C PHE A 14 -6.02 -1.09 -20.10
N THR A 15 -5.89 -0.52 -21.30
CA THR A 15 -4.57 -0.26 -21.89
C THR A 15 -3.77 0.73 -21.07
N LYS A 16 -4.42 1.81 -20.58
CA LYS A 16 -3.78 2.80 -19.69
C LYS A 16 -3.35 2.18 -18.37
N LEU A 17 -4.22 1.34 -17.80
CA LEU A 17 -3.92 0.60 -16.60
C LEU A 17 -2.68 -0.29 -16.80
N SER A 18 -2.62 -1.03 -17.91
CA SER A 18 -1.55 -1.99 -18.17
C SER A 18 -0.17 -1.35 -18.39
N SER A 19 -0.12 -0.08 -18.82
CA SER A 19 1.12 0.67 -19.00
C SER A 19 1.57 1.44 -17.75
N ALA A 20 0.77 1.43 -16.68
CA ALA A 20 1.06 2.20 -15.48
C ALA A 20 2.24 1.62 -14.70
N LYS A 21 3.14 2.51 -14.25
CA LYS A 21 4.29 2.19 -13.41
C LYS A 21 3.97 2.47 -11.95
N ILE A 22 4.02 1.43 -11.11
CA ILE A 22 3.65 1.52 -9.70
C ILE A 22 4.84 1.25 -8.81
N LEU A 23 5.09 2.13 -7.85
CA LEU A 23 6.00 1.86 -6.74
C LEU A 23 5.19 1.45 -5.51
N LEU A 24 5.41 0.25 -4.98
CA LEU A 24 4.79 -0.24 -3.77
C LEU A 24 5.82 -0.35 -2.63
N LEU A 25 5.61 0.47 -1.61
CA LEU A 25 6.48 0.62 -0.46
C LEU A 25 5.95 -0.21 0.72
N GLY A 26 6.69 -1.25 1.08
CA GLY A 26 6.31 -2.24 2.07
C GLY A 26 5.41 -3.33 1.49
N VAL A 27 5.78 -4.61 1.69
CA VAL A 27 5.05 -5.79 1.21
C VAL A 27 4.64 -6.73 2.33
N GLY A 28 4.35 -6.16 3.51
CA GLY A 28 3.73 -6.86 4.63
C GLY A 28 2.24 -7.14 4.43
N GLY A 29 1.47 -7.19 5.52
CA GLY A 29 0.08 -7.66 5.49
C GLY A 29 -0.93 -6.78 4.74
N VAL A 30 -0.53 -5.58 4.31
CA VAL A 30 -1.30 -4.72 3.39
C VAL A 30 -0.71 -4.82 1.99
N GLY A 31 0.60 -4.54 1.87
CA GLY A 31 1.28 -4.46 0.58
C GLY A 31 1.27 -5.77 -0.20
N SER A 32 1.43 -6.93 0.44
CA SER A 32 1.43 -8.22 -0.27
C SER A 32 0.11 -8.45 -1.02
N PHE A 33 -1.03 -8.16 -0.39
CA PHE A 33 -2.34 -8.30 -1.03
C PHE A 33 -2.63 -7.21 -2.05
N CYS A 34 -2.09 -6.00 -1.83
CA CYS A 34 -2.12 -4.94 -2.84
C CYS A 34 -1.38 -5.39 -4.10
N LEU A 35 -0.16 -5.93 -3.97
CA LEU A 35 0.64 -6.47 -5.07
C LEU A 35 -0.13 -7.52 -5.87
N ASP A 36 -0.67 -8.54 -5.20
CA ASP A 36 -1.45 -9.60 -5.88
C ASP A 36 -2.63 -9.01 -6.65
N CYS A 37 -3.37 -8.09 -6.05
CA CYS A 37 -4.49 -7.41 -6.68
C CYS A 37 -4.07 -6.61 -7.91
N LEU A 38 -2.98 -5.83 -7.85
CA LEU A 38 -2.46 -5.05 -8.97
C LEU A 38 -2.10 -5.96 -10.15
N ILE A 39 -1.32 -7.01 -9.88
CA ILE A 39 -0.86 -7.96 -10.90
C ILE A 39 -2.03 -8.72 -11.54
N ARG A 40 -3.02 -9.14 -10.74
CA ARG A 40 -4.24 -9.81 -11.25
C ARG A 40 -5.18 -8.86 -11.99
N SER A 41 -5.08 -7.56 -11.72
CA SER A 41 -5.84 -6.53 -12.42
C SER A 41 -5.22 -6.09 -13.75
N GLY A 42 -3.98 -6.51 -14.04
CA GLY A 42 -3.31 -6.25 -15.31
C GLY A 42 -2.27 -5.14 -15.27
N ILE A 43 -1.96 -4.60 -14.08
CA ILE A 43 -0.77 -3.76 -13.88
C ILE A 43 0.42 -4.71 -13.78
N THR A 44 1.44 -4.52 -14.61
CA THR A 44 2.58 -5.46 -14.68
C THR A 44 3.93 -4.81 -14.35
N ASP A 45 4.08 -3.50 -14.56
CA ASP A 45 5.28 -2.75 -14.14
C ASP A 45 5.12 -2.25 -12.70
N VAL A 46 5.29 -3.18 -11.75
CA VAL A 46 5.30 -2.88 -10.31
C VAL A 46 6.71 -3.03 -9.77
N THR A 47 7.21 -2.00 -9.09
CA THR A 47 8.43 -2.06 -8.29
C THR A 47 8.05 -2.19 -6.82
N ILE A 48 8.51 -3.24 -6.14
CA ILE A 48 8.31 -3.41 -4.71
C ILE A 48 9.58 -3.07 -3.93
N VAL A 49 9.39 -2.44 -2.76
CA VAL A 49 10.49 -2.05 -1.87
C VAL A 49 10.19 -2.54 -0.47
N ASP A 50 11.07 -3.37 0.07
CA ASP A 50 11.02 -3.87 1.45
C ASP A 50 12.42 -4.41 1.82
N TYR A 51 12.70 -4.57 3.11
CA TYR A 51 13.99 -5.08 3.61
C TYR A 51 13.85 -6.25 4.58
N ASP A 52 12.63 -6.54 5.02
CA ASP A 52 12.38 -7.58 5.99
C ASP A 52 12.45 -8.98 5.34
N THR A 53 12.71 -9.98 6.17
CA THR A 53 12.47 -11.39 5.86
C THR A 53 11.10 -11.82 6.36
N TYR A 54 10.55 -12.91 5.81
CA TYR A 54 9.42 -13.59 6.42
C TYR A 54 9.83 -14.29 7.71
N ASP A 55 8.88 -14.34 8.64
CA ASP A 55 9.00 -14.92 9.97
C ASP A 55 7.67 -15.61 10.32
N GLU A 56 7.68 -16.64 11.17
CA GLU A 56 6.47 -17.37 11.59
C GLU A 56 5.35 -16.43 12.05
N THR A 57 5.69 -15.35 12.77
CA THR A 57 4.71 -14.35 13.25
C THR A 57 4.00 -13.60 12.14
N ASN A 58 4.41 -13.75 10.88
CA ASN A 58 3.82 -13.10 9.71
C ASN A 58 2.68 -13.94 9.09
N GLN A 59 2.66 -15.26 9.35
CA GLN A 59 1.73 -16.23 8.74
C GLN A 59 0.26 -15.90 8.94
N ASN A 60 -0.08 -15.25 10.05
CA ASN A 60 -1.46 -14.84 10.34
C ASN A 60 -2.01 -13.70 9.46
N ARG A 61 -1.18 -13.02 8.66
CA ARG A 61 -1.61 -11.79 7.95
C ARG A 61 -0.82 -11.40 6.71
N GLN A 62 0.24 -12.12 6.32
CA GLN A 62 1.07 -11.77 5.17
C GLN A 62 1.06 -12.90 4.16
N MET A 63 0.73 -12.58 2.92
CA MET A 63 0.65 -13.55 1.83
C MET A 63 2.01 -14.21 1.59
N TRP A 64 2.01 -15.51 1.27
CA TRP A 64 3.19 -16.36 0.99
C TRP A 64 4.17 -16.62 2.14
N SER A 65 3.95 -16.04 3.33
CA SER A 65 4.89 -16.14 4.46
C SER A 65 5.14 -17.58 4.95
N GLU A 66 4.14 -18.46 4.93
CA GLU A 66 4.28 -19.88 5.33
C GLU A 66 5.25 -20.68 4.43
N MET A 67 5.42 -20.27 3.17
CA MET A 67 6.25 -20.99 2.19
C MET A 67 7.69 -20.48 2.14
N HIS A 68 7.98 -19.34 2.75
CA HIS A 68 9.21 -18.59 2.53
C HIS A 68 9.83 -18.06 3.83
N GLU A 69 9.59 -18.73 4.96
CA GLU A 69 10.17 -18.36 6.25
C GLU A 69 11.70 -18.21 6.16
N GLY A 70 12.23 -17.11 6.69
CA GLY A 70 13.64 -16.75 6.61
C GLY A 70 14.10 -16.11 5.29
N GLU A 71 13.27 -16.12 4.25
CA GLU A 71 13.60 -15.45 2.98
C GLU A 71 13.25 -13.96 3.01
N LEU A 72 14.02 -13.15 2.27
CA LEU A 72 13.68 -11.75 2.00
C LEU A 72 12.32 -11.67 1.31
N LYS A 73 11.41 -10.84 1.83
CA LYS A 73 10.03 -10.76 1.32
C LYS A 73 9.98 -10.41 -0.16
N VAL A 74 10.83 -9.48 -0.61
CA VAL A 74 10.86 -9.05 -2.01
C VAL A 74 11.33 -10.17 -2.95
N GLU A 75 12.33 -10.95 -2.54
CA GLU A 75 12.84 -12.09 -3.32
C GLU A 75 11.82 -13.23 -3.39
N ALA A 76 11.18 -13.54 -2.26
CA ALA A 76 10.13 -14.54 -2.19
C ALA A 76 8.93 -14.16 -3.09
N LEU A 77 8.48 -12.90 -3.07
CA LEU A 77 7.40 -12.43 -3.93
C LEU A 77 7.78 -12.43 -5.42
N LYS A 78 9.04 -12.12 -5.77
CA LYS A 78 9.54 -12.18 -7.15
C LYS A 78 9.43 -13.59 -7.75
N LYS A 79 9.50 -14.66 -6.93
CA LYS A 79 9.26 -16.05 -7.39
C LYS A 79 7.82 -16.27 -7.86
N HIS A 80 6.85 -15.58 -7.27
CA HIS A 80 5.42 -15.69 -7.62
C HIS A 80 4.98 -14.67 -8.68
N TYR A 81 5.67 -13.54 -8.77
CA TYR A 81 5.38 -12.45 -9.71
C TYR A 81 6.64 -12.08 -10.50
N PRO A 82 7.03 -12.89 -11.51
CA PRO A 82 8.36 -12.80 -12.13
C PRO A 82 8.63 -11.50 -12.89
N ASP A 83 7.61 -10.70 -13.20
CA ASP A 83 7.78 -9.46 -13.98
C ASP A 83 8.02 -8.22 -13.09
N ILE A 84 7.82 -8.31 -11.76
CA ILE A 84 7.97 -7.16 -10.86
C ILE A 84 9.44 -6.75 -10.71
N LYS A 85 9.73 -5.49 -10.45
CA LYS A 85 11.07 -5.06 -10.02
C LYS A 85 11.14 -5.10 -8.49
N ILE A 86 12.33 -5.35 -7.96
CA ILE A 86 12.55 -5.41 -6.51
C ILE A 86 13.65 -4.45 -6.10
N ILE A 87 13.46 -3.81 -4.95
CA ILE A 87 14.50 -3.04 -4.27
C ILE A 87 14.54 -3.54 -2.83
N ASN A 88 15.61 -4.25 -2.49
CA ASN A 88 15.83 -4.74 -1.13
C ASN A 88 16.52 -3.65 -0.29
N THR A 89 15.73 -2.75 0.30
CA THR A 89 16.26 -1.66 1.14
C THR A 89 15.24 -1.19 2.15
N ARG A 90 15.73 -0.70 3.28
CA ARG A 90 14.89 -0.08 4.29
C ARG A 90 14.40 1.27 3.79
N ILE A 91 13.10 1.50 3.94
CA ILE A 91 12.45 2.77 3.59
C ILE A 91 12.42 3.62 4.85
N ASP A 92 13.41 4.48 5.00
CA ASP A 92 13.44 5.52 6.04
C ASP A 92 13.29 6.92 5.44
N GLU A 93 13.27 7.95 6.30
CA GLU A 93 13.13 9.34 5.86
C GLU A 93 14.23 9.78 4.88
N GLN A 94 15.48 9.34 5.09
CA GLN A 94 16.60 9.73 4.23
C GLN A 94 16.47 9.08 2.85
N TRP A 95 16.17 7.77 2.81
CA TRP A 95 15.93 7.06 1.57
C TRP A 95 14.83 7.73 0.73
N VAL A 96 13.74 8.15 1.38
CA VAL A 96 12.66 8.87 0.68
C VAL A 96 13.18 10.18 0.08
N TRP A 97 14.01 10.94 0.78
CA TRP A 97 14.58 12.18 0.24
C TRP A 97 15.58 11.97 -0.90
N ASP A 98 16.22 10.82 -0.97
CA ASP A 98 17.21 10.50 -2.01
C ASP A 98 16.58 9.77 -3.23
N PHE A 99 15.45 9.09 -3.05
CA PHE A 99 14.82 8.28 -4.10
C PHE A 99 14.10 9.12 -5.16
N ASP A 100 14.24 8.78 -6.44
CA ASP A 100 13.53 9.45 -7.54
C ASP A 100 12.14 8.80 -7.78
N PHE A 101 11.09 9.60 -7.68
CA PHE A 101 9.70 9.17 -7.87
C PHE A 101 9.12 9.57 -9.24
N ASP A 102 9.91 10.22 -10.10
CA ASP A 102 9.39 10.82 -11.33
C ASP A 102 8.92 9.78 -12.35
N GLU A 103 9.62 8.64 -12.44
CA GLU A 103 9.28 7.58 -13.39
C GLU A 103 8.00 6.81 -13.05
N TYR A 104 7.51 6.89 -11.81
CA TYR A 104 6.32 6.16 -11.36
C TYR A 104 5.06 7.01 -11.53
N ASP A 105 3.96 6.40 -11.96
CA ASP A 105 2.67 7.07 -12.06
C ASP A 105 2.01 7.20 -10.68
N LEU A 106 2.14 6.16 -9.85
CA LEU A 106 1.64 6.13 -8.48
C LEU A 106 2.65 5.53 -7.51
N VAL A 107 2.60 6.03 -6.28
CA VAL A 107 3.36 5.54 -5.12
C VAL A 107 2.35 5.06 -4.09
N LEU A 108 2.42 3.77 -3.77
CA LEU A 108 1.55 3.09 -2.82
C LEU A 108 2.32 2.83 -1.53
N ASP A 109 1.90 3.50 -0.46
CA ASP A 109 2.59 3.48 0.82
C ASP A 109 1.87 2.55 1.82
N ALA A 110 2.47 1.37 2.03
CA ALA A 110 2.05 0.35 2.99
C ALA A 110 3.08 0.14 4.12
N ILE A 111 4.00 1.09 4.35
CA ILE A 111 5.00 1.02 5.44
C ILE A 111 4.37 1.38 6.79
N ASP A 112 5.10 1.20 7.89
CA ASP A 112 4.69 1.62 9.23
C ASP A 112 5.57 2.73 9.84
N ASP A 113 6.75 2.99 9.25
CA ASP A 113 7.66 4.04 9.71
C ASP A 113 7.03 5.43 9.56
N THR A 114 6.86 6.11 10.70
CA THR A 114 6.20 7.42 10.76
C THR A 114 6.99 8.49 10.01
N LYS A 115 8.33 8.51 10.12
CA LYS A 115 9.14 9.58 9.52
C LYS A 115 9.18 9.45 8.00
N ALA A 116 9.34 8.23 7.50
CA ALA A 116 9.27 7.93 6.07
C ALA A 116 7.90 8.33 5.47
N LYS A 117 6.78 8.01 6.15
CA LYS A 117 5.45 8.46 5.69
C LYS A 117 5.31 9.97 5.59
N LEU A 118 5.85 10.70 6.57
CA LEU A 118 5.84 12.17 6.55
C LEU A 118 6.66 12.70 5.37
N ALA A 119 7.84 12.12 5.12
CA ALA A 119 8.67 12.47 3.97
C ALA A 119 7.99 12.16 2.64
N LEU A 120 7.33 11.00 2.50
CA LEU A 120 6.57 10.63 1.30
C LEU A 120 5.46 11.64 1.03
N ALA A 121 4.69 12.00 2.06
CA ALA A 121 3.67 13.05 1.94
C ALA A 121 4.28 14.38 1.50
N GLN A 122 5.43 14.79 2.01
CA GLN A 122 6.05 16.06 1.59
C GLN A 122 6.62 16.01 0.18
N LYS A 123 7.20 14.88 -0.23
CA LYS A 123 7.94 14.74 -1.49
C LYS A 123 7.07 14.37 -2.69
N CYS A 124 6.11 13.45 -2.54
CA CYS A 124 5.39 12.85 -3.67
C CYS A 124 3.86 12.83 -3.52
N TYR A 125 3.25 13.71 -2.70
CA TYR A 125 1.80 13.71 -2.41
C TYR A 125 0.87 13.61 -3.63
N LYS A 126 1.28 14.16 -4.78
CA LYS A 126 0.46 14.18 -6.00
C LYS A 126 0.19 12.78 -6.57
N LYS A 127 1.10 11.84 -6.33
CA LYS A 127 1.07 10.45 -6.81
C LYS A 127 0.84 9.45 -5.67
N LEU A 128 0.68 9.93 -4.43
CA LEU A 128 0.70 9.11 -3.22
C LEU A 128 -0.68 8.60 -2.83
N ILE A 129 -0.77 7.30 -2.59
CA ILE A 129 -1.85 6.63 -1.86
C ILE A 129 -1.23 5.97 -0.63
N SER A 130 -1.64 6.37 0.58
CA SER A 130 -1.09 5.83 1.82
C SER A 130 -2.10 4.94 2.54
N SER A 131 -1.63 3.90 3.22
CA SER A 131 -2.39 3.14 4.20
C SER A 131 -2.01 3.57 5.61
N PHE A 132 -3.02 3.72 6.45
CA PHE A 132 -2.89 3.88 7.89
C PHE A 132 -3.18 2.57 8.64
N GLY A 133 -3.42 2.66 9.96
CA GLY A 133 -3.16 1.57 10.90
C GLY A 133 -4.12 0.40 10.82
N SER A 134 -4.03 -0.50 9.84
CA SER A 134 -4.90 -1.69 9.65
C SER A 134 -4.92 -2.72 10.80
N ALA A 135 -3.99 -2.62 11.75
CA ALA A 135 -3.94 -3.46 12.94
C ALA A 135 -5.03 -3.12 13.97
N LYS A 136 -5.26 -4.03 14.92
CA LYS A 136 -6.17 -3.86 16.09
C LYS A 136 -7.65 -3.68 15.73
N ARG A 137 -8.04 -4.16 14.56
CA ARG A 137 -9.37 -4.02 13.98
C ARG A 137 -9.92 -5.37 13.57
N LEU A 138 -11.24 -5.47 13.51
CA LEU A 138 -11.94 -6.71 13.16
C LEU A 138 -12.88 -6.55 11.95
N ASP A 139 -13.41 -5.36 11.72
CA ASP A 139 -14.46 -5.13 10.72
C ASP A 139 -13.90 -4.52 9.42
N PRO A 140 -13.67 -5.32 8.36
CA PRO A 140 -13.20 -4.81 7.07
C PRO A 140 -14.24 -3.93 6.36
N THR A 141 -15.52 -3.96 6.75
CA THR A 141 -16.57 -3.13 6.12
C THR A 141 -16.47 -1.65 6.53
N LYS A 142 -15.66 -1.33 7.55
CA LYS A 142 -15.36 0.03 8.02
C LYS A 142 -14.18 0.68 7.31
N ILE A 143 -13.61 0.02 6.30
CA ILE A 143 -12.50 0.56 5.52
C ILE A 143 -13.01 1.66 4.59
N GLU A 144 -12.34 2.80 4.64
CA GLU A 144 -12.70 4.00 3.89
C GLU A 144 -11.46 4.57 3.19
N VAL A 145 -11.67 5.25 2.06
CA VAL A 145 -10.63 5.99 1.34
C VAL A 145 -11.04 7.45 1.24
N THR A 146 -10.22 8.35 1.78
CA THR A 146 -10.51 9.80 1.78
C THR A 146 -9.23 10.62 1.71
N ASP A 147 -9.35 11.95 1.72
CA ASP A 147 -8.20 12.82 1.85
C ASP A 147 -7.62 12.76 3.27
N ILE A 148 -6.29 12.86 3.39
CA ILE A 148 -5.57 12.78 4.67
C ILE A 148 -6.23 13.58 5.80
N TRP A 149 -6.76 14.77 5.54
CA TRP A 149 -7.29 15.66 6.58
C TRP A 149 -8.67 15.26 7.10
N LYS A 150 -9.38 14.39 6.39
CA LYS A 150 -10.71 13.88 6.77
C LYS A 150 -10.69 12.51 7.43
N THR A 151 -9.53 11.89 7.58
CA THR A 151 -9.40 10.59 8.27
C THR A 151 -9.74 10.70 9.78
N TYR A 152 -10.35 9.67 10.35
CA TYR A 152 -10.80 9.61 11.76
C TYR A 152 -10.73 8.15 12.31
N GLY A 153 -11.12 7.90 13.56
CA GLY A 153 -11.13 6.54 14.17
C GLY A 153 -9.76 5.94 14.51
N ASP A 154 -8.67 6.54 14.00
CA ASP A 154 -7.32 6.01 14.05
C ASP A 154 -6.31 6.96 14.74
N LYS A 155 -5.66 6.49 15.82
CA LYS A 155 -4.61 7.23 16.52
C LYS A 155 -3.33 7.40 15.69
N PHE A 156 -3.00 6.43 14.84
CA PHE A 156 -1.83 6.51 13.97
C PHE A 156 -2.01 7.61 12.94
N GLY A 157 -3.12 7.61 12.20
CA GLY A 157 -3.48 8.69 11.30
C GLY A 157 -3.58 10.05 11.99
N SER A 158 -4.10 10.09 13.22
CA SER A 158 -4.13 11.33 14.02
C SER A 158 -2.74 11.88 14.31
N LYS A 159 -1.78 11.01 14.65
CA LYS A 159 -0.37 11.39 14.81
C LYS A 159 0.25 11.89 13.50
N ILE A 160 0.00 11.20 12.39
CA ILE A 160 0.51 11.63 11.06
C ILE A 160 -0.03 13.03 10.71
N ARG A 161 -1.34 13.28 10.86
CA ARG A 161 -1.94 14.60 10.61
C ARG A 161 -1.32 15.68 11.51
N TYR A 162 -1.10 15.39 12.78
CA TYR A 162 -0.48 16.32 13.72
C TYR A 162 0.95 16.70 13.27
N GLU A 163 1.79 15.71 12.97
CA GLU A 163 3.17 15.96 12.54
C GLU A 163 3.25 16.67 11.18
N LEU A 164 2.36 16.34 10.23
CA LEU A 164 2.29 17.07 8.96
C LEU A 164 1.94 18.56 9.16
N ARG A 165 0.99 18.88 10.05
CA ARG A 165 0.67 20.27 10.41
C ARG A 165 1.88 20.98 11.01
N LYS A 166 2.59 20.32 11.93
CA LYS A 166 3.81 20.85 12.54
C LYS A 166 4.91 21.13 11.51
N ARG A 167 4.98 20.32 10.45
CA ARG A 167 5.88 20.51 9.29
C ARG A 167 5.36 21.51 8.25
N GLY A 168 4.24 22.20 8.50
CA GLY A 168 3.65 23.18 7.58
C GLY A 168 3.01 22.57 6.32
N PHE A 169 2.82 21.25 6.27
CA PHE A 169 2.22 20.58 5.13
C PHE A 169 0.70 20.77 5.13
N ASN A 170 0.14 21.23 4.00
CA ASN A 170 -1.28 21.55 3.85
C ASN A 170 -1.93 20.95 2.57
N LYS A 171 -1.22 20.08 1.84
CA LYS A 171 -1.74 19.45 0.62
C LYS A 171 -2.60 18.23 0.94
N LYS A 172 -3.37 17.77 -0.03
CA LYS A 172 -4.24 16.59 0.08
C LYS A 172 -3.61 15.43 -0.69
N TYR A 173 -3.69 14.24 -0.13
CA TYR A 173 -3.40 12.96 -0.79
C TYR A 173 -4.36 11.90 -0.26
N ARG A 174 -4.51 10.79 -1.00
CA ARG A 174 -5.46 9.72 -0.69
C ARG A 174 -4.92 8.83 0.42
N VAL A 175 -5.80 8.47 1.35
CA VAL A 175 -5.47 7.61 2.48
C VAL A 175 -6.54 6.54 2.65
N VAL A 176 -6.10 5.29 2.68
CA VAL A 176 -6.88 4.14 3.14
C VAL A 176 -6.79 4.06 4.66
N PHE A 177 -7.93 4.13 5.33
CA PHE A 177 -8.03 4.03 6.79
C PHE A 177 -9.29 3.24 7.15
N SER A 178 -9.55 3.06 8.44
CA SER A 178 -10.82 2.51 8.90
C SER A 178 -11.39 3.39 10.00
N SER A 179 -12.70 3.59 9.94
CA SER A 179 -13.47 4.31 10.94
C SER A 179 -13.67 3.50 12.24
N GLU A 180 -13.32 2.21 12.23
CA GLU A 180 -13.31 1.36 13.41
C GLU A 180 -12.21 1.79 14.40
N GLU A 181 -12.62 2.02 15.65
CA GLU A 181 -11.68 2.21 16.75
C GLU A 181 -10.89 0.92 17.03
N ALA A 182 -9.71 1.07 17.64
CA ALA A 182 -8.90 -0.10 18.00
C ALA A 182 -9.60 -0.95 19.07
N GLN A 183 -9.84 -2.23 18.76
CA GLN A 183 -10.50 -3.20 19.65
C GLN A 183 -9.62 -3.64 20.82
N VAL A 184 -8.29 -3.54 20.66
CA VAL A 184 -7.31 -4.00 21.65
C VAL A 184 -6.16 -3.01 21.80
N LYS A 185 -5.51 -3.02 22.97
CA LYS A 185 -4.27 -2.23 23.18
C LYS A 185 -3.04 -2.91 22.57
N ALA A 186 -2.97 -4.23 22.64
CA ALA A 186 -1.88 -5.04 22.10
C ALA A 186 -1.77 -4.94 20.57
N LYS A 187 -0.66 -5.41 20.00
CA LYS A 187 -0.47 -5.48 18.54
C LYS A 187 -1.20 -6.72 17.98
N GLY A 188 -2.54 -6.66 17.96
CA GLY A 188 -3.38 -7.65 17.28
C GLY A 188 -3.55 -7.35 15.80
N SER A 189 -3.76 -8.38 14.99
CA SER A 189 -4.04 -8.23 13.56
C SER A 189 -4.99 -9.34 13.10
N PHE A 190 -5.87 -8.99 12.17
CA PHE A 190 -6.76 -9.92 11.49
C PHE A 190 -6.55 -9.75 9.98
N MET A 191 -6.18 -10.84 9.30
CA MET A 191 -5.92 -10.83 7.85
C MET A 191 -7.08 -10.25 7.05
N GLY A 192 -8.33 -10.53 7.47
CA GLY A 192 -9.52 -9.99 6.80
C GLY A 192 -9.51 -8.46 6.70
N VAL A 193 -8.96 -7.77 7.71
CA VAL A 193 -8.79 -6.31 7.67
C VAL A 193 -7.53 -5.92 6.89
N THR A 194 -6.36 -6.50 7.20
CA THR A 194 -5.10 -6.06 6.57
C THR A 194 -5.09 -6.32 5.06
N ALA A 195 -5.60 -7.47 4.62
CA ALA A 195 -5.76 -7.78 3.20
C ALA A 195 -6.74 -6.82 2.54
N SER A 196 -7.89 -6.54 3.17
CA SER A 196 -8.88 -5.60 2.63
C SER A 196 -8.36 -4.18 2.50
N PHE A 197 -7.44 -3.75 3.37
CA PHE A 197 -6.70 -2.50 3.19
C PHE A 197 -5.87 -2.51 1.90
N GLY A 198 -5.17 -3.62 1.62
CA GLY A 198 -4.41 -3.80 0.37
C GLY A 198 -5.30 -3.81 -0.87
N LEU A 199 -6.46 -4.47 -0.79
CA LEU A 199 -7.46 -4.47 -1.86
C LEU A 199 -8.06 -3.08 -2.08
N ALA A 200 -8.36 -2.34 -1.01
CA ALA A 200 -8.85 -0.96 -1.11
C ALA A 200 -7.80 -0.01 -1.72
N MET A 201 -6.53 -0.19 -1.38
CA MET A 201 -5.41 0.55 -1.99
C MET A 201 -5.28 0.27 -3.49
N CYS A 202 -5.35 -1.01 -3.88
CA CYS A 202 -5.37 -1.42 -5.29
C CYS A 202 -6.57 -0.82 -6.03
N ALA A 203 -7.77 -0.86 -5.44
CA ALA A 203 -8.97 -0.29 -6.02
C ALA A 203 -8.84 1.23 -6.22
N GLU A 204 -8.30 1.97 -5.25
CA GLU A 204 -8.06 3.42 -5.40
C GLU A 204 -7.02 3.71 -6.49
N ALA A 205 -5.96 2.91 -6.60
CA ALA A 205 -4.99 3.04 -7.67
C ALA A 205 -5.65 2.87 -9.05
N ILE A 206 -6.46 1.83 -9.23
CA ILE A 206 -7.23 1.59 -10.46
C ILE A 206 -8.15 2.79 -10.76
N LYS A 207 -8.87 3.32 -9.76
CA LYS A 207 -9.75 4.51 -9.92
C LYS A 207 -9.01 5.78 -10.31
N ILE A 208 -7.74 5.92 -9.96
CA ILE A 208 -6.94 7.09 -10.36
C ILE A 208 -6.41 6.92 -11.79
N LEU A 209 -5.99 5.70 -12.15
CA LEU A 209 -5.45 5.39 -13.47
C LEU A 209 -6.52 5.30 -14.56
N THR A 210 -7.70 4.86 -14.20
CA THR A 210 -8.87 4.71 -15.07
C THR A 210 -9.85 5.81 -14.69
N LYS A 211 -10.48 6.52 -15.63
CA LYS A 211 -11.30 7.70 -15.30
C LYS A 211 -12.65 7.33 -14.65
N LYS A 212 -12.75 6.16 -14.01
CA LYS A 212 -13.95 5.63 -13.37
C LYS A 212 -13.97 6.04 -11.89
N GLN A 213 -14.98 6.82 -11.50
CA GLN A 213 -15.28 7.18 -10.10
C GLN A 213 -16.16 6.14 -9.44
#